data_AF-A0A0V7YX16-F1
#
_entry.id   AF-A0A0V7YX16-F1
#
_cell.length_a   1.000
_cell.length_b   1.000
_cell.length_c   1.000
_cell.angle_alpha   90.00
_cell.angle_beta   90.00
_cell.angle_gamma   90.00
#
_symmetry.space_group_name_H-M   'P 1'
#
loop_
_entity.id
_entity.type
_entity.pdbx_description
1 polymer ?
#
loop_
_entity_poly.entity_id
_entity_poly.type
_entity_poly.pdbx_seq_one_letter_code
_entity_poly.pdbx_strand_id
1 'polypeptide(L)'
;MREKRRIRSSGPVPAVGRRSGGGVTALALGLTLLVQTVSGGRAQSVTDLSALAIGPDDTQAVLALIGRHLHSTDAQVAGLRRGRTGGICGTVEVRNRMGTYTGPRPFVAKVDADFAGRLPEGAELRNPGSMAEYSRLERARAMFVENCIDR
;
A
#
# COMPACT_ATOMS: atom_id res chain seq x y z
N MET A 1 58.98 -0.74 10.45
CA MET A 1 59.88 0.13 11.24
C MET A 1 59.42 1.58 11.11
N ARG A 2 59.35 2.31 12.25
CA ARG A 2 59.04 3.75 12.44
C ARG A 2 57.57 4.14 12.21
N GLU A 3 56.69 4.36 13.19
CA GLU A 3 56.75 5.00 14.53
C GLU A 3 56.82 6.54 14.53
N LYS A 4 55.90 7.12 15.34
CA LYS A 4 55.87 8.45 15.98
C LYS A 4 55.35 9.62 15.11
N ARG A 5 54.53 10.57 15.61
CA ARG A 5 54.18 10.93 16.99
C ARG A 5 52.93 11.85 17.02
N ARG A 6 52.18 11.74 18.13
CA ARG A 6 51.09 12.62 18.61
C ARG A 6 51.43 14.11 18.62
N ILE A 7 50.41 14.98 18.58
CA ILE A 7 50.29 16.12 19.51
C ILE A 7 48.83 16.28 19.97
N ARG A 8 48.66 16.33 21.31
CA ARG A 8 47.46 16.71 22.08
C ARG A 8 47.50 18.22 22.39
N SER A 9 46.34 18.84 22.57
CA SER A 9 46.08 19.99 23.45
C SER A 9 44.54 20.10 23.55
N SER A 10 43.83 19.91 24.68
CA SER A 10 43.95 20.38 26.07
C SER A 10 43.74 21.89 26.19
N GLY A 11 42.51 22.34 26.49
CA GLY A 11 42.22 23.06 27.75
C GLY A 11 41.17 24.18 27.59
N PRO A 12 40.68 24.81 28.69
CA PRO A 12 39.25 24.73 29.03
C PRO A 12 38.55 26.03 29.58
N VAL A 13 37.20 26.01 29.66
CA VAL A 13 36.23 26.75 30.56
C VAL A 13 36.16 28.31 30.56
N PRO A 14 35.23 28.97 31.31
CA PRO A 14 33.82 29.34 31.02
C PRO A 14 33.59 30.87 30.95
N ALA A 15 32.37 31.30 30.62
CA ALA A 15 31.87 32.60 31.09
C ALA A 15 30.43 32.46 31.63
N VAL A 16 30.33 32.57 32.96
CA VAL A 16 29.10 32.74 33.74
C VAL A 16 28.61 34.17 33.55
N GLY A 17 27.39 34.33 33.02
CA GLY A 17 26.66 35.59 32.99
C GLY A 17 25.37 35.47 33.80
N ARG A 18 25.34 36.08 34.99
CA ARG A 18 24.18 36.20 35.88
C ARG A 18 23.66 37.64 35.82
N ARG A 19 22.37 37.84 35.53
CA ARG A 19 21.51 38.99 35.90
C ARG A 19 20.09 38.63 35.46
N SER A 20 19.17 38.26 36.36
CA SER A 20 18.39 39.10 37.28
C SER A 20 17.57 40.18 36.56
N GLY A 21 16.26 39.99 36.49
CA GLY A 21 15.29 40.97 36.02
C GLY A 21 13.92 40.33 35.86
N GLY A 22 13.01 40.62 36.79
CA GLY A 22 11.65 40.09 36.80
C GLY A 22 10.81 40.61 35.64
N GLY A 23 9.75 39.86 35.34
CA GLY A 23 8.76 40.18 34.33
C GLY A 23 7.69 39.12 34.33
N VAL A 24 6.68 39.33 35.15
CA VAL A 24 5.46 38.53 35.18
C VAL A 24 4.73 38.80 33.87
N THR A 25 4.57 37.80 33.01
CA THR A 25 3.53 37.81 31.96
C THR A 25 3.26 36.37 31.54
N ALA A 26 2.15 35.85 32.04
CA ALA A 26 1.57 34.59 31.66
C ALA A 26 1.32 34.58 30.14
N LEU A 27 1.90 33.62 29.43
CA LEU A 27 1.56 33.30 28.05
C LEU A 27 1.09 31.85 28.02
N ALA A 28 -0.18 31.72 27.68
CA ALA A 28 -1.01 30.52 27.74
C ALA A 28 -0.36 29.31 27.05
N LEU A 29 -0.43 28.16 27.72
CA LEU A 29 -0.29 26.85 27.07
C LEU A 29 -1.45 26.69 26.08
N GLY A 30 -1.20 27.02 24.82
CA GLY A 30 -2.07 26.65 23.71
C GLY A 30 -1.97 25.15 23.46
N LEU A 31 -2.95 24.39 23.97
CA LEU A 31 -3.15 22.99 23.61
C LEU A 31 -3.73 22.95 22.18
N THR A 32 -2.86 22.89 21.16
CA THR A 32 -3.29 22.75 19.76
C THR A 32 -3.83 21.33 19.55
N LEU A 33 -5.13 21.17 19.71
CA LEU A 33 -5.86 19.96 19.36
C LEU A 33 -5.86 19.83 17.82
N LEU A 34 -4.92 19.05 17.29
CA LEU A 34 -4.94 18.65 15.88
C LEU A 34 -6.13 17.71 15.66
N VAL A 35 -7.27 18.28 15.30
CA VAL A 35 -8.41 17.55 14.75
C VAL A 35 -7.98 17.00 13.39
N GLN A 36 -7.50 15.76 13.39
CA GLN A 36 -7.30 14.98 12.18
C GLN A 36 -8.67 14.75 11.56
N THR A 37 -8.95 15.46 10.46
CA THR A 37 -10.12 15.23 9.63
C THR A 37 -10.02 13.82 9.05
N VAL A 38 -10.80 12.89 9.60
CA VAL A 38 -11.04 11.58 8.99
C VAL A 38 -11.77 11.85 7.68
N SER A 39 -11.01 12.02 6.60
CA SER A 39 -11.56 11.99 5.26
C SER A 39 -12.22 10.63 5.09
N GLY A 40 -13.55 10.62 4.93
CA GLY A 40 -14.36 9.43 4.72
C GLY A 40 -14.11 8.79 3.35
N GLY A 41 -12.84 8.47 3.07
CA GLY A 41 -12.48 7.59 1.98
C GLY A 41 -13.02 6.22 2.31
N ARG A 42 -13.86 5.66 1.44
CA ARG A 42 -14.24 4.27 1.54
C ARG A 42 -12.97 3.45 1.40
N ALA A 43 -12.53 2.85 2.50
CA ALA A 43 -11.43 1.92 2.49
C ALA A 43 -11.81 0.72 1.62
N GLN A 44 -10.82 0.11 0.98
CA GLN A 44 -10.97 -1.15 0.26
C GLN A 44 -11.72 -2.15 1.15
N SER A 45 -12.68 -2.86 0.58
CA SER A 45 -13.52 -3.75 1.36
C SER A 45 -13.81 -5.05 0.61
N VAL A 46 -13.96 -6.12 1.39
CA VAL A 46 -14.60 -7.35 0.92
C VAL A 46 -16.10 -7.17 1.12
N THR A 47 -16.87 -7.20 0.04
CA THR A 47 -18.30 -6.85 0.03
C THR A 47 -19.21 -8.03 0.36
N ASP A 48 -18.64 -9.23 0.51
CA ASP A 48 -19.32 -10.46 0.91
C ASP A 48 -18.59 -11.13 2.10
N LEU A 49 -19.03 -12.33 2.47
CA LEU A 49 -18.42 -13.11 3.55
C LEU A 49 -17.23 -13.97 3.10
N SER A 50 -16.71 -13.78 1.88
CA SER A 50 -15.68 -14.65 1.30
C SER A 50 -14.31 -14.52 1.97
N ALA A 51 -14.06 -13.41 2.67
CA ALA A 51 -12.87 -13.24 3.50
C ALA A 51 -12.68 -14.39 4.53
N LEU A 52 -13.77 -15.01 4.98
CA LEU A 52 -13.74 -16.15 5.89
C LEU A 52 -13.03 -17.37 5.29
N ALA A 53 -13.03 -17.53 3.96
CA ALA A 53 -12.43 -18.67 3.27
C ALA A 53 -10.90 -18.61 3.21
N ILE A 54 -10.32 -17.41 3.31
CA ILE A 54 -8.85 -17.21 3.25
C ILE A 54 -8.27 -16.75 4.60
N GLY A 55 -9.10 -16.22 5.51
CA GLY A 55 -8.67 -15.73 6.81
C GLY A 55 -8.21 -14.27 6.80
N PRO A 56 -8.08 -13.65 7.99
CA PRO A 56 -7.86 -12.20 8.12
C PRO A 56 -6.50 -11.73 7.59
N ASP A 57 -5.43 -12.49 7.84
CA ASP A 57 -4.07 -12.11 7.44
C ASP A 57 -3.94 -12.08 5.90
N ASP A 58 -4.39 -13.15 5.23
CA ASP A 58 -4.42 -13.23 3.78
C ASP A 58 -5.34 -12.17 3.17
N THR A 59 -6.48 -11.89 3.82
CA THR A 59 -7.39 -10.81 3.38
C THR A 59 -6.69 -9.46 3.40
N GLN A 60 -6.02 -9.11 4.50
CA GLN A 60 -5.28 -7.85 4.62
C GLN A 60 -4.15 -7.76 3.59
N ALA A 61 -3.39 -8.85 3.40
CA ALA A 61 -2.32 -8.91 2.40
C ALA A 61 -2.86 -8.69 0.97
N VAL A 62 -3.97 -9.32 0.63
CA VAL A 62 -4.63 -9.18 -0.67
C VAL A 62 -5.13 -7.76 -0.90
N LEU A 63 -5.80 -7.14 0.07
CA LEU A 63 -6.26 -5.76 -0.05
C LEU A 63 -5.08 -4.80 -0.24
N ALA A 64 -4.00 -4.98 0.52
CA ALA A 64 -2.78 -4.20 0.38
C ALA A 64 -2.15 -4.35 -1.03
N LEU A 65 -2.10 -5.57 -1.56
CA LEU A 65 -1.63 -5.83 -2.93
C LEU A 65 -2.52 -5.16 -3.98
N ILE A 66 -3.85 -5.26 -3.84
CA ILE A 66 -4.80 -4.59 -4.73
C ILE A 66 -4.57 -3.08 -4.70
N GLY A 67 -4.36 -2.49 -3.52
CA GLY A 67 -4.13 -1.05 -3.37
C GLY A 67 -2.86 -0.60 -4.10
N ARG A 68 -1.77 -1.37 -3.94
CA ARG A 68 -0.48 -1.07 -4.60
C ARG A 68 -0.53 -1.28 -6.10
N HIS A 69 -0.98 -2.44 -6.55
CA HIS A 69 -0.93 -2.80 -7.96
C HIS A 69 -2.07 -2.16 -8.73
N LEU A 70 -3.32 -2.28 -8.30
CA LEU A 70 -4.46 -1.75 -9.07
C LEU A 70 -4.68 -0.24 -8.86
N HIS A 71 -3.87 0.42 -8.02
CA HIS A 71 -3.94 1.86 -7.74
C HIS A 71 -5.35 2.32 -7.28
N SER A 72 -6.05 1.49 -6.52
CA SER A 72 -7.40 1.78 -6.03
C SER A 72 -7.48 1.53 -4.52
N THR A 73 -7.66 2.61 -3.77
CA THR A 73 -7.82 2.61 -2.31
C THR A 73 -9.24 2.33 -1.85
N ASP A 74 -10.17 2.19 -2.79
CA ASP A 74 -11.60 1.98 -2.59
C ASP A 74 -12.13 0.77 -3.36
N ALA A 75 -11.24 -0.13 -3.77
CA ALA A 75 -11.58 -1.35 -4.50
C ALA A 75 -12.60 -2.19 -3.72
N GLN A 76 -13.64 -2.66 -4.41
CA GLN A 76 -14.61 -3.60 -3.87
C GLN A 76 -14.24 -5.02 -4.31
N VAL A 77 -14.10 -5.92 -3.34
CA VAL A 77 -13.63 -7.29 -3.57
C VAL A 77 -14.70 -8.28 -3.14
N ALA A 78 -14.89 -9.36 -3.88
CA ALA A 78 -15.83 -10.42 -3.53
C ALA A 78 -15.33 -11.79 -4.01
N GLY A 79 -15.98 -12.86 -3.56
CA GLY A 79 -15.72 -14.23 -4.02
C GLY A 79 -14.30 -14.72 -3.76
N LEU A 80 -13.65 -14.23 -2.70
CA LEU A 80 -12.33 -14.67 -2.27
C LEU A 80 -12.30 -16.17 -1.97
N ARG A 81 -11.33 -16.85 -2.57
CA ARG A 81 -11.03 -18.25 -2.31
C ARG A 81 -9.56 -18.53 -2.56
N ARG A 82 -9.03 -19.57 -1.92
CA ARG A 82 -7.71 -20.10 -2.22
C ARG A 82 -7.73 -20.73 -3.60
N GLY A 83 -6.82 -20.31 -4.46
CA GLY A 83 -6.54 -20.93 -5.74
C GLY A 83 -5.44 -21.98 -5.63
N ARG A 84 -4.96 -22.44 -6.79
CA ARG A 84 -3.80 -23.33 -6.89
C ARG A 84 -2.51 -22.58 -6.54
N THR A 85 -1.42 -23.31 -6.31
CA THR A 85 -0.05 -22.75 -6.24
C THR A 85 0.12 -21.53 -5.33
N GLY A 86 -0.68 -21.44 -4.26
CA GLY A 86 -0.66 -20.34 -3.29
C GLY A 86 -1.37 -19.05 -3.74
N GLY A 87 -2.00 -19.03 -4.91
CA GLY A 87 -2.78 -17.89 -5.37
C GLY A 87 -4.09 -17.73 -4.59
N ILE A 88 -4.59 -16.50 -4.55
CA ILE A 88 -5.92 -16.13 -4.05
C ILE A 88 -6.66 -15.50 -5.22
N CYS A 89 -7.92 -15.87 -5.42
CA CYS A 89 -8.70 -15.26 -6.48
C CYS A 89 -10.14 -14.98 -6.08
N GLY A 90 -10.75 -14.09 -6.84
CA GLY A 90 -12.11 -13.62 -6.67
C GLY A 90 -12.44 -12.60 -7.75
N THR A 91 -13.31 -11.66 -7.43
CA THR A 91 -13.63 -10.51 -8.28
C THR A 91 -13.22 -9.21 -7.60
N VAL A 92 -12.80 -8.24 -8.41
CA VAL A 92 -12.46 -6.89 -7.97
C VAL A 92 -13.16 -5.88 -8.87
N GLU A 93 -13.75 -4.87 -8.26
CA GLU A 93 -14.33 -3.73 -8.92
C GLU A 93 -13.55 -2.47 -8.50
N VAL A 94 -12.98 -1.79 -9.50
CA VAL A 94 -12.17 -0.57 -9.33
C VAL A 94 -12.78 0.56 -10.15
N ARG A 95 -12.59 1.80 -9.68
CA ARG A 95 -12.99 2.98 -10.43
C ARG A 95 -12.08 3.22 -11.63
N ASN A 96 -12.67 3.66 -12.72
CA ASN A 96 -11.92 4.23 -13.84
C ASN A 96 -11.43 5.65 -13.49
N ARG A 97 -10.70 6.29 -14.42
CA ARG A 97 -10.20 7.67 -14.24
C ARG A 97 -11.30 8.72 -14.07
N MET A 98 -12.54 8.42 -14.45
CA MET A 98 -13.71 9.29 -14.23
C MET A 98 -14.37 9.06 -12.87
N GLY A 99 -13.80 8.18 -12.04
CA GLY A 99 -14.35 7.86 -10.72
C GLY A 99 -15.58 6.94 -10.78
N THR A 100 -15.83 6.22 -11.88
CA THR A 100 -16.97 5.31 -11.99
C THR A 100 -16.50 3.86 -11.91
N TYR A 101 -17.21 3.03 -11.15
CA TYR A 101 -17.00 1.59 -11.19
C TYR A 101 -17.41 1.02 -12.55
N THR A 102 -16.63 0.06 -13.04
CA THR A 102 -16.77 -0.51 -14.39
C THR A 102 -17.30 -1.94 -14.39
N GLY A 103 -17.83 -2.39 -13.24
CA GLY A 103 -18.25 -3.77 -13.02
C GLY A 103 -17.15 -4.64 -12.39
N PRO A 104 -17.55 -5.73 -11.71
CA PRO A 104 -16.62 -6.68 -11.11
C PRO A 104 -15.90 -7.46 -12.20
N ARG A 105 -14.58 -7.60 -12.05
CA ARG A 105 -13.74 -8.40 -12.96
C ARG A 105 -12.95 -9.45 -12.18
N PRO A 106 -12.71 -10.64 -12.75
CA PRO A 106 -11.86 -11.63 -12.09
C PRO A 106 -10.47 -11.06 -11.82
N PHE A 107 -9.89 -11.43 -10.69
CA PHE A 107 -8.51 -11.09 -10.36
C PHE A 107 -7.80 -12.26 -9.70
N VAL A 108 -6.47 -12.17 -9.68
CA VAL A 108 -5.59 -13.05 -8.94
C VAL A 108 -4.64 -12.21 -8.09
N ALA A 109 -4.37 -12.65 -6.87
CA ALA A 109 -3.32 -12.16 -6.00
C ALA A 109 -2.44 -13.32 -5.56
N LYS A 110 -1.14 -13.07 -5.44
CA LYS A 110 -0.16 -14.06 -4.99
C LYS A 110 0.82 -13.36 -4.05
N VAL A 111 0.70 -13.68 -2.76
CA VAL A 111 1.35 -12.94 -1.66
C VAL A 111 2.86 -13.12 -1.68
N ASP A 112 3.33 -14.35 -1.88
CA ASP A 112 4.75 -14.70 -2.01
C ASP A 112 5.41 -14.06 -3.24
N ALA A 113 4.64 -13.80 -4.30
CA ALA A 113 5.13 -13.16 -5.52
C ALA A 113 4.99 -11.63 -5.55
N ASP A 114 4.51 -11.02 -4.45
CA ASP A 114 4.12 -9.60 -4.36
C ASP A 114 3.37 -9.14 -5.62
N PHE A 115 2.26 -9.81 -5.93
CA PHE A 115 1.52 -9.57 -7.16
C PHE A 115 0.02 -9.55 -6.94
N ALA A 116 -0.66 -8.58 -7.55
CA ALA A 116 -2.08 -8.62 -7.83
C ALA A 116 -2.39 -8.09 -9.23
N GLY A 117 -3.27 -8.78 -9.94
CA GLY A 117 -3.65 -8.46 -11.31
C GLY A 117 -5.11 -8.78 -11.57
N ARG A 118 -5.82 -7.80 -12.15
CA ARG A 118 -7.15 -8.00 -12.74
C ARG A 118 -6.98 -8.72 -14.07
N LEU A 119 -7.77 -9.76 -14.33
CA LEU A 119 -7.75 -10.50 -15.58
C LEU A 119 -8.10 -9.54 -16.73
N PRO A 120 -7.22 -9.33 -17.72
CA PRO A 120 -7.46 -8.39 -18.80
C PRO A 120 -8.56 -8.85 -19.76
N GLU A 121 -9.17 -7.89 -20.45
CA GLU A 121 -10.14 -8.10 -21.51
C GLU A 121 -9.43 -8.11 -22.87
N GLY A 122 -10.06 -8.74 -23.87
CA GLY A 122 -9.48 -8.83 -25.21
C GLY A 122 -9.23 -7.47 -25.88
N ALA A 123 -9.94 -6.41 -25.49
CA ALA A 123 -9.66 -5.06 -25.98
C ALA A 123 -8.39 -4.47 -25.32
N GLU A 124 -8.18 -4.69 -24.03
CA GLU A 124 -6.99 -4.21 -23.29
C GLU A 124 -5.69 -4.86 -23.83
N LEU A 125 -5.74 -6.14 -24.22
CA LEU A 125 -4.60 -6.83 -24.82
C LEU A 125 -4.33 -6.41 -26.28
N ARG A 126 -5.37 -6.05 -27.04
CA ARG A 126 -5.22 -5.64 -28.46
C ARG A 126 -4.71 -4.22 -28.63
N ASN A 127 -5.01 -3.32 -27.69
CA ASN A 127 -4.59 -1.92 -27.74
C ASN A 127 -4.05 -1.43 -26.37
N PRO A 128 -2.91 -1.98 -25.92
CA PRO A 128 -2.29 -1.53 -24.68
C PRO A 128 -1.71 -0.12 -24.85
N GLY A 129 -1.75 0.71 -23.81
CA GLY A 129 -1.19 2.06 -23.84
C GLY A 129 0.34 2.09 -23.89
N SER A 130 1.01 0.96 -23.62
CA SER A 130 2.45 0.78 -23.78
C SER A 130 2.83 -0.71 -23.77
N MET A 131 4.07 -1.03 -24.19
CA MET A 131 4.62 -2.40 -24.06
C MET A 131 4.75 -2.88 -22.61
N ALA A 132 5.01 -1.95 -21.68
CA ALA A 132 5.07 -2.26 -20.25
C ALA A 132 3.68 -2.64 -19.71
N GLU A 133 2.64 -1.92 -20.14
CA GLU A 133 1.26 -2.24 -19.80
C GLU A 133 0.85 -3.60 -20.39
N TYR A 134 1.17 -3.87 -21.66
CA TYR A 134 0.93 -5.17 -22.29
C TYR A 134 1.55 -6.32 -21.48
N SER A 135 2.84 -6.19 -21.13
CA SER A 135 3.56 -7.21 -20.36
C SER A 135 2.92 -7.45 -18.99
N ARG A 136 2.39 -6.40 -18.37
CA ARG A 136 1.68 -6.48 -17.10
C ARG A 136 0.33 -7.20 -17.23
N LEU A 137 -0.44 -6.91 -18.29
CA LEU A 137 -1.72 -7.57 -18.57
C LEU A 137 -1.51 -9.06 -18.86
N GLU A 138 -0.52 -9.42 -19.69
CA GLU A 138 -0.18 -10.83 -19.96
C GLU A 138 0.28 -11.56 -18.70
N ARG A 139 1.09 -10.93 -17.84
CA ARG A 139 1.47 -11.52 -16.54
C ARG A 139 0.26 -11.78 -15.66
N ALA A 140 -0.71 -10.85 -15.60
CA ALA A 140 -1.96 -11.05 -14.86
C ALA A 140 -2.78 -12.20 -15.44
N ARG A 141 -2.88 -12.29 -16.77
CA ARG A 141 -3.56 -13.40 -17.46
C ARG A 141 -2.91 -14.75 -17.16
N ALA A 142 -1.59 -14.85 -17.27
CA ALA A 142 -0.84 -16.08 -17.00
C ALA A 142 -1.03 -16.53 -15.54
N MET A 143 -0.85 -15.61 -14.58
CA MET A 143 -1.08 -15.88 -13.16
C MET A 143 -2.52 -16.35 -12.90
N PHE A 144 -3.51 -15.73 -13.54
CA PHE A 144 -4.91 -16.12 -13.35
C PHE A 144 -5.17 -17.52 -13.89
N VAL A 145 -4.67 -17.85 -15.08
CA VAL A 145 -4.81 -19.20 -15.66
C VAL A 145 -4.16 -20.25 -14.76
N GLU A 146 -2.96 -19.98 -14.24
CA GLU A 146 -2.24 -20.90 -13.36
C GLU A 146 -3.00 -21.16 -12.05
N ASN A 147 -3.55 -20.12 -11.43
CA ASN A 147 -4.05 -20.21 -10.05
C ASN A 147 -5.59 -20.39 -9.95
N CYS A 148 -6.36 -19.94 -10.95
CA CYS A 148 -7.77 -19.58 -10.73
C CYS A 148 -8.78 -20.22 -11.69
N ILE A 149 -8.33 -20.95 -12.72
CA ILE A 149 -9.21 -21.71 -13.61
C ILE A 149 -9.23 -23.16 -13.15
N ASP A 150 -10.37 -23.63 -12.64
CA ASP A 150 -10.60 -25.05 -12.38
C ASP A 150 -10.57 -25.80 -13.72
N ARG A 151 -9.78 -26.87 -13.82
CA ARG A 151 -9.70 -27.71 -15.03
C ARG A 151 -10.68 -28.87 -14.93
#